data_AF-A0A8J7K9Q8-F1
#
_entry.id   AF-A0A8J7K9Q8-F1
#
_cell.length_a   1.000
_cell.length_b   1.000
_cell.length_c   1.000
_cell.angle_alpha   90.00
_cell.angle_beta   90.00
_cell.angle_gamma   90.00
#
_symmetry.space_group_name_H-M   'P 1'
#
loop_
_entity.id
_entity.type
_entity.pdbx_description
1 polymer ?
#
loop_
_entity_poly.entity_id
_entity_poly.type
_entity_poly.pdbx_seq_one_letter_code
_entity_poly.pdbx_strand_id
1 'polypeptide(L)' 'MDEEITIEHNGITVTAGYSVIGDTLSVYLPNGEIRTTELRGLEPELAALPHLKSYANKNT' A
#
# COMPACT_ATOMS: atom_id res chain seq x y z
N MET A 1 9.33 9.14 -7.46
CA MET A 1 8.93 8.02 -8.34
C MET A 1 7.87 7.29 -7.55
N ASP A 2 6.68 7.15 -8.10
CA ASP A 2 5.66 6.29 -7.51
C ASP A 2 6.08 4.84 -7.75
N GLU A 3 6.21 4.08 -6.67
CA GLU A 3 6.49 2.64 -6.72
C GLU A 3 5.17 1.87 -6.64
N GLU A 4 5.17 0.60 -7.00
CA GLU A 4 3.97 -0.24 -6.97
C GLU A 4 4.19 -1.46 -6.11
N ILE A 5 3.11 -1.89 -5.45
CA ILE A 5 3.09 -3.12 -4.67
C ILE A 5 1.88 -3.96 -5.08
N THR A 6 2.10 -5.26 -5.24
CA THR A 6 1.09 -6.21 -5.71
C THR A 6 0.99 -7.39 -4.75
N ILE A 7 -0.23 -7.82 -4.44
CA ILE A 7 -0.51 -9.04 -3.69
C ILE A 7 -1.57 -9.87 -4.41
N GLU A 8 -1.54 -11.18 -4.20
CA GLU A 8 -2.67 -12.06 -4.51
C GLU A 8 -3.49 -12.28 -3.23
N HIS A 9 -4.80 -12.08 -3.31
CA HIS A 9 -5.73 -12.33 -2.22
C HIS A 9 -7.01 -12.96 -2.78
N ASN A 10 -7.39 -14.14 -2.27
CA ASN A 10 -8.55 -14.92 -2.75
C ASN A 10 -8.55 -15.17 -4.27
N GLY A 11 -7.38 -15.37 -4.89
CA GLY A 11 -7.24 -15.53 -6.34
C GLY A 11 -7.44 -14.25 -7.15
N ILE A 12 -7.57 -13.10 -6.48
CA ILE A 12 -7.63 -11.77 -7.10
C ILE A 12 -6.29 -11.07 -6.88
N THR A 13 -5.67 -10.64 -7.96
CA THR A 13 -4.47 -9.79 -7.91
C THR A 13 -4.89 -8.36 -7.62
N VAL A 14 -4.35 -7.78 -6.55
CA VAL A 14 -4.58 -6.39 -6.15
C VAL A 14 -3.25 -5.66 -6.18
N THR A 15 -3.23 -4.51 -6.86
CA THR A 15 -2.05 -3.66 -7.02
C THR A 15 -2.37 -2.25 -6.51
N ALA A 16 -1.43 -1.63 -5.82
CA ALA A 16 -1.52 -0.24 -5.38
C ALA A 16 -0.19 0.49 -5.60
N GLY A 17 -0.26 1.77 -5.90
CA GLY A 17 0.91 2.64 -5.92
C GLY A 17 1.26 3.13 -4.51
N TYR A 18 2.52 3.45 -4.26
CA TYR A 18 2.94 4.17 -3.06
C TYR A 18 4.05 5.17 -3.35
N SER A 19 4.14 6.20 -2.51
CA SER A 19 5.18 7.22 -2.57
C SER A 19 5.70 7.55 -1.18
N VAL A 20 6.96 7.96 -1.10
CA VAL A 20 7.61 8.36 0.16
C VAL A 20 8.06 9.81 0.05
N ILE A 21 7.63 10.63 1.02
CA ILE A 21 8.03 12.03 1.14
C ILE A 21 8.54 12.23 2.57
N GLY A 22 9.87 12.42 2.71
CA GLY A 22 10.50 12.47 4.02
C GLY A 22 10.43 11.11 4.71
N ASP A 23 9.85 11.06 5.92
CA ASP A 23 9.62 9.81 6.66
C ASP A 23 8.19 9.26 6.45
N THR A 24 7.38 9.91 5.60
CA THR A 24 5.97 9.55 5.44
C THR A 24 5.75 8.76 4.14
N LEU A 25 5.20 7.55 4.28
CA LEU A 25 4.67 6.72 3.20
C LEU A 25 3.21 7.09 2.93
N SER A 26 2.85 7.23 1.66
CA SER A 26 1.47 7.33 1.17
C SER A 26 1.17 6.18 0.22
N VAL A 27 0.10 5.42 0.47
CA VAL A 27 -0.36 4.30 -0.38
C VAL A 27 -1.68 4.70 -1.04
N TYR A 28 -1.72 4.62 -2.37
CA TYR A 28 -2.87 4.95 -3.22
C TYR A 28 -3.64 3.68 -3.55
N LEU A 29 -4.74 3.45 -2.81
CA LEU A 29 -5.54 2.24 -2.94
C LEU A 29 -6.46 2.29 -4.17
N PRO A 30 -6.88 1.12 -4.72
CA PRO A 30 -7.68 1.08 -5.95
C PRO A 30 -9.07 1.72 -5.86
N ASN A 31 -9.62 1.89 -4.65
CA ASN A 31 -10.87 2.62 -4.41
C ASN A 31 -10.68 4.16 -4.37
N GLY A 32 -9.47 4.66 -4.63
CA GLY A 32 -9.12 6.08 -4.54
C GLY A 32 -8.81 6.58 -3.12
N GLU A 33 -8.86 5.70 -2.11
CA GLU A 33 -8.43 6.04 -0.74
C GLU A 33 -6.90 6.19 -0.69
N ILE A 34 -6.42 7.16 0.09
CA ILE A 34 -4.99 7.32 0.39
C ILE A 34 -4.78 7.00 1.85
N ARG A 35 -3.84 6.09 2.14
CA ARG A 35 -3.43 5.76 3.51
C ARG A 35 -2.00 6.16 3.75
N THR A 36 -1.74 6.78 4.91
CA THR A 36 -0.42 7.29 5.26
C THR A 36 0.17 6.58 6.47
N THR A 37 1.49 6.47 6.53
CA THR A 37 2.21 5.90 7.68
C THR A 37 3.60 6.52 7.78
N GLU A 38 4.04 6.86 8.99
CA GLU A 38 5.43 7.24 9.23
C GLU A 38 6.30 5.97 9.24
N LEU A 39 7.36 5.95 8.45
CA LEU A 39 8.25 4.82 8.26
C LEU A 39 9.09 4.56 9.49
N ARG A 40 9.69 5.60 10.10
CA ARG A 40 10.53 5.47 11.30
C ARG A 40 11.63 4.41 11.13
N GLY A 41 12.21 4.34 9.92
CA GLY A 41 13.21 3.33 9.54
C GLY A 41 12.65 2.00 9.03
N LEU A 42 11.34 1.87 8.83
CA LEU A 42 10.75 0.74 8.12
C LEU A 42 10.96 0.87 6.61
N GLU A 43 11.08 -0.27 5.94
CA GLU A 43 11.08 -0.33 4.47
C GLU A 43 9.71 0.08 3.91
N PRO A 44 9.65 1.00 2.93
CA PRO A 44 8.39 1.49 2.36
C PRO A 44 7.44 0.40 1.86
N GLU A 45 7.97 -0.57 1.11
CA GLU A 45 7.18 -1.68 0.57
C GLU A 45 6.55 -2.53 1.70
N LEU A 46 7.33 -2.84 2.75
CA LEU A 46 6.83 -3.60 3.90
C LEU A 46 5.78 -2.82 4.70
N ALA A 47 5.92 -1.49 4.80
CA ALA A 47 4.94 -0.62 5.44
C ALA A 47 3.69 -0.40 4.57
N ALA A 48 3.77 -0.58 3.25
CA ALA A 48 2.65 -0.52 2.33
C ALA A 48 1.78 -1.78 2.34
N LEU A 49 2.39 -2.96 2.56
CA LEU A 49 1.69 -4.26 2.54
C LEU A 49 0.45 -4.34 3.46
N PRO A 50 0.48 -3.90 4.73
CA PRO A 50 -0.69 -3.97 5.61
C PRO A 50 -1.88 -3.15 5.08
N HIS A 51 -1.61 -2.01 4.41
CA HIS A 51 -2.66 -1.19 3.81
C HIS A 51 -3.33 -1.93 2.66
N LEU A 52 -2.54 -2.52 1.76
CA LEU A 52 -3.05 -3.26 0.63
C LEU A 52 -3.79 -4.54 1.05
N LYS A 53 -3.28 -5.28 2.05
CA LYS A 53 -3.95 -6.45 2.63
C LYS A 53 -5.28 -6.08 3.28
N SER A 54 -5.31 -4.99 4.06
CA SER A 54 -6.54 -4.48 4.67
C SER A 54 -7.57 -4.07 3.62
N TYR A 55 -7.13 -3.46 2.51
CA TYR A 55 -7.98 -3.15 1.38
C TYR A 55 -8.53 -4.43 0.73
N ALA A 56 -7.67 -5.40 0.39
CA ALA A 56 -8.09 -6.65 -0.24
C ALA A 56 -9.12 -7.39 0.62
N ASN A 57 -8.85 -7.56 1.92
CA ASN A 57 -9.79 -8.19 2.87
C ASN A 57 -11.19 -7.58 2.90
N LYS A 58 -11.33 -6.29 2.54
CA LYS A 58 -12.61 -5.58 2.53
C LYS A 58 -13.30 -5.55 1.17
N ASN A 59 -12.57 -5.82 0.08
CA ASN A 59 -13.01 -5.55 -1.29
C ASN A 59 -12.88 -6.75 -2.25
N THR A 60 -12.36 -7.89 -1.79
CA THR A 60 -12.24 -9.15 -2.56
C THR A 60 -12.80 -10.32 -1.77
#